data_AF-A0A968PDL0-F1
#
_entry.id   AF-A0A968PDL0-F1
#
_cell.length_a   1.000
_cell.length_b   1.000
_cell.length_c   1.000
_cell.angle_alpha   90.00
_cell.angle_beta   90.00
_cell.angle_gamma   90.00
#
_symmetry.space_group_name_H-M   'P 1'
#
loop_
_entity.id
_entity.type
_entity.pdbx_description
1 polymer ?
#
loop_
_entity_poly.entity_id
_entity_poly.type
_entity_poly.pdbx_seq_one_letter_code
_entity_poly.pdbx_strand_id
1 'polypeptide(L)'
;MSGHNFWGGWVQSPKAGEPVPDNHATQRHRGWDAIKLSDDQLQMVQRLAWQTAGGQRLIHERRTLSIPRIDEQAGWWMLDLEFNLKNVHTDTLCLASPQTMGHRSASYGGLYWRGPWSFLGGTVLGSNNREGIEQLGLPSPWLAYIGRHDGSLRQSTLVIADHPDNPRHPTRWFVRNSGYPGMGPALCMRKTTFCHVILN
;
A
#
# COMPACT_ATOMS: atom_id res chain seq x y z
N MET A 1 -9.60 -7.10 7.03
CA MET A 1 -9.09 -8.48 7.10
C MET A 1 -9.95 -9.26 8.07
N SER A 2 -10.60 -10.34 7.62
CA SER A 2 -11.51 -11.17 8.45
C SER A 2 -12.45 -10.34 9.36
N GLY A 3 -13.10 -9.31 8.80
CA GLY A 3 -14.01 -8.43 9.55
C GLY A 3 -13.36 -7.29 10.33
N HIS A 4 -12.03 -7.27 10.49
CA HIS A 4 -11.27 -6.23 11.20
C HIS A 4 -10.70 -5.16 10.27
N ASN A 5 -10.79 -3.89 10.67
CA ASN A 5 -10.31 -2.73 9.90
C ASN A 5 -8.89 -2.34 10.31
N PHE A 6 -7.92 -2.54 9.40
CA PHE A 6 -6.50 -2.15 9.58
C PHE A 6 -6.10 -0.93 8.75
N TRP A 7 -7.03 -0.35 7.96
CA TRP A 7 -6.75 0.73 7.01
C TRP A 7 -6.78 2.12 7.67
N GLY A 8 -7.25 2.21 8.92
CA GLY A 8 -7.58 3.48 9.55
C GLY A 8 -8.76 4.19 8.87
N GLY A 9 -9.10 5.38 9.37
CA GLY A 9 -10.19 6.20 8.81
C GLY A 9 -11.59 5.77 9.25
N TRP A 10 -12.59 6.51 8.77
CA TRP A 10 -13.99 6.33 9.13
C TRP A 10 -14.55 5.02 8.57
N VAL A 11 -15.11 4.18 9.43
CA VAL A 11 -15.92 3.03 9.01
C VAL A 11 -17.34 3.53 8.81
N GLN A 12 -17.85 3.43 7.59
CA GLN A 12 -19.26 3.71 7.33
C GLN A 12 -20.10 2.57 7.88
N SER A 13 -21.22 2.88 8.53
CA SER A 13 -22.17 1.86 8.94
C SER A 13 -22.68 1.11 7.69
N PRO A 14 -22.83 -0.23 7.75
CA PRO A 14 -23.33 -1.01 6.61
C PRO A 14 -24.72 -0.56 6.17
N LYS A 15 -25.54 -0.07 7.10
CA LYS A 15 -26.85 0.53 6.83
C LYS A 15 -27.01 1.86 7.56
N ALA A 16 -27.81 2.76 6.99
CA ALA A 16 -28.17 4.01 7.62
C ALA A 16 -28.89 3.75 8.95
N GLY A 17 -28.42 4.38 10.03
CA GLY A 17 -28.98 4.22 11.38
C GLY A 17 -28.38 3.10 12.22
N GLU A 18 -27.52 2.24 11.67
CA GLU A 18 -26.78 1.24 12.45
C GLU A 18 -25.52 1.85 13.10
N PRO A 19 -25.12 1.39 14.29
CA PRO A 19 -23.87 1.82 14.91
C PRO A 19 -22.67 1.42 14.06
N VAL A 20 -21.65 2.28 14.05
CA VAL A 20 -20.37 1.97 13.42
C VAL A 20 -19.76 0.76 14.14
N PRO A 21 -19.35 -0.30 13.42
CA PRO A 21 -18.74 -1.47 14.04
C PRO A 21 -17.46 -1.10 14.81
N ASP A 22 -17.33 -1.59 16.05
CA ASP A 22 -16.10 -1.48 16.83
C ASP A 22 -15.09 -2.55 16.38
N ASN A 23 -14.57 -2.40 15.17
CA ASN A 23 -13.66 -3.35 14.54
C ASN A 23 -12.28 -2.73 14.20
N HIS A 24 -11.97 -1.58 14.80
CA HIS A 24 -10.73 -0.86 14.57
C HIS A 24 -9.53 -1.63 15.14
N ALA A 25 -8.76 -2.17 14.21
CA ALA A 25 -7.61 -2.99 14.48
C ALA A 25 -6.33 -2.16 14.32
N THR A 26 -5.21 -2.67 14.83
CA THR A 26 -3.96 -1.91 14.91
C THR A 26 -2.77 -2.69 14.40
N GLN A 27 -1.89 -2.01 13.67
CA GLN A 27 -0.52 -2.45 13.43
C GLN A 27 0.35 -1.87 14.55
N ARG A 28 0.87 -2.72 15.44
CA ARG A 28 1.72 -2.32 16.56
C ARG A 28 3.17 -2.67 16.29
N HIS A 29 4.05 -1.69 16.34
CA HIS A 29 5.50 -1.92 16.37
C HIS A 29 5.87 -2.75 17.59
N ARG A 30 6.71 -3.77 17.40
CA ARG A 30 7.18 -4.68 18.45
C ARG A 30 8.68 -4.56 18.72
N GLY A 31 9.41 -3.94 17.81
CA GLY A 31 10.84 -3.72 17.96
C GLY A 31 11.57 -3.80 16.63
N TRP A 32 12.85 -3.50 16.70
CA TRP A 32 13.75 -3.57 15.56
C TRP A 32 14.55 -4.87 15.62
N ASP A 33 14.71 -5.52 14.46
CA ASP A 33 15.68 -6.60 14.28
C ASP A 33 17.04 -6.02 13.82
N ALA A 34 17.02 -4.92 13.08
CA ALA A 34 18.22 -4.21 12.65
C ALA A 34 17.90 -2.74 12.32
N ILE A 35 18.86 -1.86 12.59
CA ILE A 35 18.96 -0.52 12.03
C ILE A 35 20.42 -0.36 11.59
N LYS A 36 20.63 -0.15 10.30
CA LYS A 36 21.95 0.07 9.69
C LYS A 36 21.92 1.39 8.94
N LEU A 37 22.88 2.25 9.23
CA LEU A 37 23.03 3.56 8.61
C LEU A 37 24.48 3.68 8.13
N SER A 38 24.66 4.06 6.87
CA SER A 38 25.89 4.60 6.31
C SER A 38 25.62 6.03 5.82
N ASP A 39 26.64 6.68 5.24
CA ASP A 39 26.51 8.06 4.76
C ASP A 39 25.41 8.23 3.70
N ASP A 40 25.18 7.21 2.87
CA ASP A 40 24.28 7.25 1.70
C ASP A 40 23.20 6.16 1.70
N GLN A 41 23.16 5.30 2.72
CA GLN A 41 22.20 4.19 2.80
C GLN A 41 21.59 4.03 4.19
N LEU A 42 20.33 3.64 4.20
CA LEU A 42 19.60 3.25 5.40
C LEU A 42 18.95 1.89 5.18
N GLN A 43 19.01 1.02 6.18
CA GLN A 43 18.18 -0.18 6.26
C GLN A 43 17.61 -0.32 7.67
N MET A 44 16.30 -0.51 7.76
CA MET A 44 15.60 -0.77 9.01
C MET A 44 14.73 -2.00 8.86
N VAL A 45 14.91 -2.96 9.77
CA VAL A 45 14.10 -4.18 9.84
C VAL A 45 13.27 -4.14 11.11
N GLN A 46 11.95 -4.13 10.96
CA GLN A 46 10.98 -4.01 12.05
C GLN A 46 10.11 -5.26 12.16
N ARG A 47 9.74 -5.58 13.40
CA ARG A 47 8.70 -6.55 13.72
C ARG A 47 7.42 -5.80 14.08
N LEU A 48 6.30 -6.16 13.45
CA LEU A 48 4.99 -5.64 13.78
C LEU A 48 4.02 -6.76 14.14
N ALA A 49 3.01 -6.44 14.94
CA ALA A 49 1.88 -7.31 15.20
C ALA A 49 0.58 -6.64 14.77
N TRP A 50 -0.24 -7.35 14.02
CA TRP A 50 -1.57 -6.89 13.62
C TRP A 50 -2.58 -7.44 14.61
N GLN A 51 -3.25 -6.56 15.34
CA GLN A 51 -4.15 -6.92 16.44
C GLN A 51 -5.57 -6.43 16.18
N THR A 52 -6.56 -7.25 16.49
CA THR A 52 -7.98 -6.85 16.50
C THR A 52 -8.24 -5.75 17.52
N ALA A 53 -9.42 -5.14 17.48
CA ALA A 53 -9.87 -4.19 18.50
C ALA A 53 -9.80 -4.79 19.93
N GLY A 54 -10.15 -6.08 20.06
CA GLY A 54 -10.02 -6.84 21.31
C GLY A 54 -8.60 -7.28 21.67
N GLY A 55 -7.57 -6.83 20.95
CA GLY A 55 -6.16 -7.11 21.24
C GLY A 55 -5.63 -8.47 20.78
N GLN A 56 -6.48 -9.34 20.21
CA GLN A 56 -6.07 -10.63 19.66
C GLN A 56 -5.11 -10.42 18.49
N ARG A 57 -3.96 -11.11 18.50
CA ARG A 57 -2.98 -11.03 17.41
C ARG A 57 -3.40 -11.94 16.27
N LEU A 58 -3.42 -11.41 15.05
CA LEU A 58 -3.76 -12.15 13.84
C LEU A 58 -2.54 -12.39 12.96
N ILE A 59 -1.69 -11.36 12.79
CA ILE A 59 -0.50 -11.44 11.93
C ILE A 59 0.74 -11.01 12.71
N HIS A 60 1.84 -11.74 12.51
CA HIS A 60 3.19 -11.22 12.70
C HIS A 60 3.73 -10.74 11.36
N GLU A 61 4.16 -9.49 11.31
CA GLU A 61 4.80 -8.90 10.13
C GLU A 61 6.28 -8.66 10.42
N ARG A 62 7.14 -9.04 9.47
CA ARG A 62 8.51 -8.55 9.41
C ARG A 62 8.62 -7.65 8.18
N ARG A 63 9.03 -6.39 8.38
CA ARG A 63 9.12 -5.39 7.30
C ARG A 63 10.51 -4.80 7.24
N THR A 64 11.05 -4.69 6.03
CA THR A 64 12.31 -4.03 5.75
C THR A 64 12.03 -2.74 4.99
N LEU A 65 12.56 -1.63 5.48
CA LEU A 65 12.59 -0.33 4.80
C LEU A 65 14.04 -0.03 4.47
N SER A 66 14.36 0.23 3.20
CA SER A 66 15.72 0.60 2.81
C SER A 66 15.74 1.82 1.89
N ILE A 67 16.77 2.64 2.03
CA ILE A 67 17.12 3.70 1.08
C ILE A 67 18.46 3.27 0.47
N PRO A 68 18.46 2.52 -0.65
CA PRO A 68 19.70 1.96 -1.20
C PRO A 68 20.51 2.97 -2.03
N ARG A 69 19.87 4.04 -2.49
CA ARG A 69 20.47 5.07 -3.36
C ARG A 69 19.84 6.44 -3.11
N ILE A 70 20.71 7.44 -3.08
CA ILE A 70 20.40 8.86 -3.11
C ILE A 70 21.32 9.47 -4.16
N ASP A 71 20.77 10.19 -5.13
CA ASP A 71 21.52 10.96 -6.10
C ASP A 71 21.10 12.43 -5.98
N GLU A 72 21.86 13.17 -5.17
CA GLU A 72 21.58 14.57 -4.89
C GLU A 72 21.74 15.45 -6.14
N GLN A 73 22.71 15.12 -7.00
CA GLN A 73 22.97 15.89 -8.22
C GLN A 73 21.85 15.71 -9.25
N ALA A 74 21.37 14.47 -9.42
CA ALA A 74 20.24 14.19 -10.30
C ALA A 74 18.87 14.46 -9.64
N GLY A 75 18.83 14.70 -8.32
CA GLY A 75 17.64 15.11 -7.58
C GLY A 75 16.64 13.97 -7.32
N TRP A 76 17.09 12.73 -7.18
CA TRP A 76 16.22 11.57 -6.91
C TRP A 76 16.79 10.64 -5.83
N TRP A 77 15.93 9.79 -5.28
CA TRP A 77 16.30 8.76 -4.32
C TRP A 77 15.34 7.56 -4.45
N MET A 78 15.71 6.43 -3.86
CA MET A 78 14.90 5.20 -3.88
C MET A 78 14.49 4.77 -2.47
N LEU A 79 13.26 4.25 -2.36
CA LEU A 79 12.74 3.56 -1.17
C LEU A 79 12.36 2.14 -1.54
N ASP A 80 13.00 1.16 -0.90
CA ASP A 80 12.60 -0.23 -0.96
C ASP A 80 11.75 -0.57 0.26
N LEU A 81 10.58 -1.16 0.01
CA LEU A 81 9.68 -1.68 1.03
C LEU A 81 9.46 -3.18 0.77
N GLU A 82 9.92 -4.00 1.69
CA GLU A 82 9.64 -5.44 1.72
C GLU A 82 8.85 -5.77 2.98
N PHE A 83 7.87 -6.67 2.89
CA PHE A 83 7.18 -7.18 4.07
C PHE A 83 6.80 -8.64 3.91
N ASN A 84 6.90 -9.38 5.01
CA ASN A 84 6.45 -10.75 5.17
C ASN A 84 5.31 -10.78 6.18
N LEU A 85 4.18 -11.39 5.84
CA LEU A 85 3.03 -11.55 6.73
C LEU A 85 2.86 -13.03 7.09
N LYS A 86 2.96 -13.33 8.38
CA LYS A 86 2.69 -14.67 8.93
C LYS A 86 1.36 -14.67 9.68
N ASN A 87 0.41 -15.50 9.24
CA ASN A 87 -0.80 -15.78 10.01
C ASN A 87 -0.41 -16.54 11.30
N VAL A 88 -0.77 -15.98 12.46
CA VAL A 88 -0.59 -16.62 13.78
C VAL A 88 -1.91 -16.95 14.46
N HIS A 89 -3.02 -16.73 13.76
CA HIS A 89 -4.35 -17.17 14.14
C HIS A 89 -4.57 -18.62 13.71
N THR A 90 -5.50 -19.32 14.37
CA THR A 90 -5.86 -20.70 14.03
C THR A 90 -6.57 -20.80 12.68
N ASP A 91 -7.40 -19.80 12.38
CA ASP A 91 -8.23 -19.78 11.18
C ASP A 91 -7.55 -19.08 10.01
N THR A 92 -7.94 -19.46 8.79
CA THR A 92 -7.54 -18.76 7.57
C THR A 92 -7.98 -17.30 7.59
N LEU A 93 -7.04 -16.39 7.33
CA LEU A 93 -7.35 -14.97 7.24
C LEU A 93 -7.74 -14.55 5.81
N CYS A 94 -8.81 -13.77 5.72
CA CYS A 94 -9.31 -13.20 4.47
C CYS A 94 -8.83 -11.76 4.32
N LEU A 95 -7.98 -11.49 3.34
CA LEU A 95 -7.60 -10.13 2.95
C LEU A 95 -8.65 -9.56 1.99
N ALA A 96 -9.18 -8.40 2.38
CA ALA A 96 -10.32 -7.74 1.75
C ALA A 96 -10.07 -6.23 1.70
N SER A 97 -10.40 -5.62 0.57
CA SER A 97 -10.45 -4.17 0.39
C SER A 97 -11.87 -3.66 0.65
N PRO A 98 -12.08 -2.35 0.91
CA PRO A 98 -13.41 -1.77 0.96
C PRO A 98 -14.26 -2.11 -0.27
N GLN A 99 -13.64 -2.26 -1.46
CA GLN A 99 -14.34 -2.72 -2.67
C GLN A 99 -15.04 -4.06 -2.50
N THR A 100 -14.38 -5.04 -1.88
CA THR A 100 -14.99 -6.35 -1.60
C THR A 100 -16.14 -6.29 -0.59
N MET A 101 -16.29 -5.16 0.10
CA MET A 101 -17.35 -4.86 1.07
C MET A 101 -18.37 -3.84 0.53
N GLY A 102 -18.39 -3.57 -0.78
CA GLY A 102 -19.39 -2.72 -1.43
C GLY A 102 -18.92 -1.30 -1.79
N HIS A 103 -17.77 -0.85 -1.31
CA HIS A 103 -17.17 0.46 -1.65
C HIS A 103 -16.44 0.41 -2.98
N ARG A 104 -17.20 0.47 -4.09
CA ARG A 104 -16.71 0.22 -5.47
C ARG A 104 -15.47 1.03 -5.89
N SER A 105 -15.13 2.10 -5.19
CA SER A 105 -14.06 3.05 -5.52
C SER A 105 -12.78 2.90 -4.67
N ALA A 106 -12.62 1.83 -3.87
CA ALA A 106 -11.46 1.65 -2.99
C ALA A 106 -10.91 0.20 -3.02
N SER A 107 -10.23 -0.13 -4.12
CA SER A 107 -9.69 -1.47 -4.41
C SER A 107 -8.22 -1.67 -4.04
N TYR A 108 -7.60 -0.69 -3.39
CA TYR A 108 -6.19 -0.79 -2.99
C TYR A 108 -5.99 -1.87 -1.91
N GLY A 109 -4.78 -2.38 -1.82
CA GLY A 109 -4.39 -3.28 -0.74
C GLY A 109 -2.86 -3.38 -0.65
N GLY A 110 -2.30 -2.98 0.50
CA GLY A 110 -0.85 -2.88 0.70
C GLY A 110 -0.38 -1.43 0.77
N LEU A 111 0.78 -1.14 0.20
CA LEU A 111 1.32 0.21 0.07
C LEU A 111 0.37 1.08 -0.77
N TYR A 112 0.05 2.27 -0.26
CA TYR A 112 -0.72 3.26 -1.01
C TYR A 112 -0.13 4.64 -0.80
N TRP A 113 0.26 5.29 -1.89
CA TRP A 113 0.73 6.66 -1.85
C TRP A 113 -0.42 7.63 -2.06
N ARG A 114 -0.49 8.64 -1.21
CA ARG A 114 -1.32 9.84 -1.39
C ARG A 114 -0.40 11.02 -1.65
N GLY A 115 -0.52 11.59 -2.85
CA GLY A 115 0.28 12.73 -3.26
C GLY A 115 -0.22 14.06 -2.69
N PRO A 116 0.60 15.11 -2.79
CA PRO A 116 0.19 16.47 -2.45
C PRO A 116 -0.95 16.96 -3.36
N TRP A 117 -1.78 17.88 -2.88
CA TRP A 117 -2.93 18.38 -3.66
C TRP A 117 -2.55 18.96 -5.03
N SER A 118 -1.39 19.60 -5.14
CA SER A 118 -0.89 20.20 -6.40
C SER A 118 -0.68 19.17 -7.52
N PHE A 119 -0.63 17.87 -7.18
CA PHE A 119 -0.50 16.78 -8.17
C PHE A 119 -1.84 16.36 -8.76
N LEU A 120 -2.97 16.97 -8.35
CA LEU A 120 -4.29 16.66 -8.88
C LEU A 120 -4.37 17.03 -10.36
N GLY A 121 -4.88 16.10 -11.18
CA GLY A 121 -4.84 16.21 -12.64
C GLY A 121 -3.48 15.86 -13.25
N GLY A 122 -2.55 15.33 -12.46
CA GLY A 122 -1.25 14.86 -12.94
C GLY A 122 -1.33 13.68 -13.91
N THR A 123 -0.22 13.36 -14.55
CA THR A 123 -0.13 12.28 -15.54
C THR A 123 0.24 10.97 -14.86
N VAL A 124 -0.50 9.90 -15.14
CA VAL A 124 -0.17 8.55 -14.68
C VAL A 124 0.28 7.73 -15.87
N LEU A 125 1.44 7.09 -15.79
CA LEU A 125 2.00 6.26 -16.85
C LEU A 125 2.22 4.84 -16.33
N GLY A 126 2.07 3.86 -17.21
CA GLY A 126 2.43 2.46 -16.95
C GLY A 126 3.15 1.87 -18.16
N SER A 127 3.60 0.63 -18.03
CA SER A 127 4.41 -0.06 -19.06
C SER A 127 3.70 -0.34 -20.39
N ASN A 128 2.41 -0.03 -20.51
CA ASN A 128 1.52 -0.46 -21.60
C ASN A 128 1.11 0.69 -22.53
N ASN A 129 1.85 1.82 -22.53
CA ASN A 129 1.57 3.05 -23.30
C ASN A 129 0.16 3.64 -23.08
N ARG A 130 -0.52 3.28 -21.99
CA ARG A 130 -1.78 3.93 -21.56
C ARG A 130 -1.49 5.00 -20.52
N GLU A 131 -2.43 5.92 -20.34
CA GLU A 131 -2.25 7.04 -19.42
C GLU A 131 -3.45 7.27 -18.50
N GLY A 132 -3.18 7.93 -17.38
CA GLY A 132 -4.21 8.42 -16.47
C GLY A 132 -5.00 7.30 -15.79
N ILE A 133 -6.31 7.52 -15.66
CA ILE A 133 -7.22 6.59 -14.97
C ILE A 133 -7.38 5.25 -15.70
N GLU A 134 -7.00 5.17 -16.98
CA GLU A 134 -7.05 3.92 -17.73
C GLU A 134 -6.10 2.85 -17.15
N GLN A 135 -5.11 3.26 -16.36
CA GLN A 135 -4.23 2.35 -15.63
C GLN A 135 -4.92 1.64 -14.46
N LEU A 136 -6.10 2.11 -14.04
CA LEU A 136 -6.87 1.50 -12.96
C LEU A 136 -7.17 0.03 -13.27
N GLY A 137 -6.66 -0.85 -12.42
CA GLY A 137 -6.87 -2.28 -12.46
C GLY A 137 -6.08 -3.02 -13.53
N LEU A 138 -5.26 -2.34 -14.32
CA LEU A 138 -4.38 -2.99 -15.28
C LEU A 138 -3.12 -3.55 -14.60
N PRO A 139 -2.65 -4.73 -15.04
CA PRO A 139 -1.37 -5.26 -14.59
C PRO A 139 -0.23 -4.48 -15.25
N SER A 140 0.77 -4.06 -14.49
CA SER A 140 1.98 -3.41 -15.01
C SER A 140 3.15 -3.56 -14.01
N PRO A 141 4.39 -3.85 -14.46
CA PRO A 141 5.56 -3.99 -13.59
C PRO A 141 5.95 -2.69 -12.89
N TRP A 142 5.46 -1.54 -13.34
CA TRP A 142 5.67 -0.25 -12.69
C TRP A 142 4.53 0.71 -13.01
N LEU A 143 4.36 1.72 -12.15
CA LEU A 143 3.49 2.84 -12.41
C LEU A 143 4.18 4.14 -11.99
N ALA A 144 4.09 5.16 -12.83
CA ALA A 144 4.62 6.49 -12.56
C ALA A 144 3.48 7.49 -12.40
N TYR A 145 3.63 8.43 -11.47
CA TYR A 145 2.75 9.58 -11.29
C TYR A 145 3.59 10.85 -11.38
N ILE A 146 3.29 11.68 -12.36
CA ILE A 146 3.96 12.94 -12.62
C ILE A 146 3.00 14.06 -12.23
N GLY A 147 3.44 14.94 -11.33
CA GLY A 147 2.67 16.11 -10.95
C GLY A 147 3.52 17.37 -10.92
N ARG A 148 2.82 18.51 -10.93
CA ARG A 148 3.42 19.84 -10.89
C ARG A 148 3.23 20.44 -9.51
N HIS A 149 4.20 21.20 -9.04
CA HIS A 149 4.12 21.93 -7.78
C HIS A 149 3.58 23.34 -8.02
N ASP A 150 2.53 23.74 -7.29
CA ASP A 150 1.84 25.02 -7.51
C ASP A 150 2.79 26.24 -7.37
N GLY A 151 3.67 26.23 -6.36
CA GLY A 151 4.52 27.37 -6.05
C GLY A 151 5.78 27.53 -6.91
N SER A 152 6.25 26.46 -7.56
CA SER A 152 7.51 26.51 -8.34
C SER A 152 7.34 26.14 -9.81
N LEU A 153 6.16 25.61 -10.19
CA LEU A 153 5.88 25.03 -11.51
C LEU A 153 6.79 23.87 -11.92
N ARG A 154 7.74 23.46 -11.07
CA ARG A 154 8.56 22.27 -11.27
C ARG A 154 7.70 21.02 -11.21
N GLN A 155 8.16 19.96 -11.85
CA GLN A 155 7.53 18.65 -11.79
C GLN A 155 8.32 17.72 -10.88
N SER A 156 7.63 16.76 -10.29
CA SER A 156 8.28 15.57 -9.73
C SER A 156 7.51 14.33 -10.12
N THR A 157 8.24 13.22 -10.17
CA THR A 157 7.75 11.92 -10.57
C THR A 157 7.90 10.97 -9.40
N LEU A 158 6.82 10.32 -9.00
CA LEU A 158 6.90 9.11 -8.17
C LEU A 158 6.79 7.91 -9.09
N VAL A 159 7.70 6.95 -8.96
CA VAL A 159 7.60 5.63 -9.60
C VAL A 159 7.48 4.58 -8.52
N ILE A 160 6.51 3.68 -8.65
CA ILE A 160 6.45 2.45 -7.85
C ILE A 160 6.68 1.29 -8.81
N ALA A 161 7.72 0.51 -8.56
CA ALA A 161 8.02 -0.72 -9.28
C ALA A 161 7.56 -1.94 -8.47
N ASP A 162 6.95 -2.90 -9.15
CA ASP A 162 6.54 -4.18 -8.59
C ASP A 162 7.66 -5.21 -8.80
N HIS A 163 8.20 -5.76 -7.72
CA HIS A 163 9.29 -6.74 -7.80
C HIS A 163 8.80 -8.02 -8.50
N PRO A 164 9.58 -8.65 -9.39
CA PRO A 164 9.16 -9.86 -10.14
C PRO A 164 8.81 -11.05 -9.23
N ASP A 165 9.41 -11.12 -8.04
CA ASP A 165 9.14 -12.19 -7.07
C ASP A 165 7.83 -11.96 -6.29
N ASN A 166 7.17 -10.82 -6.47
CA ASN A 166 5.91 -10.55 -5.79
C ASN A 166 4.81 -11.51 -6.27
N PRO A 167 3.93 -11.99 -5.36
CA PRO A 167 2.78 -12.78 -5.76
C PRO A 167 1.92 -12.01 -6.77
N ARG A 168 1.61 -12.66 -7.90
CA ARG A 168 0.79 -12.12 -9.00
C ARG A 168 1.46 -10.98 -9.76
N HIS A 169 2.78 -10.94 -9.80
CA HIS A 169 3.52 -10.06 -10.69
C HIS A 169 3.10 -10.26 -12.17
N PRO A 170 2.95 -9.18 -12.96
CA PRO A 170 2.89 -7.80 -12.49
C PRO A 170 1.57 -7.49 -11.79
N THR A 171 1.68 -6.82 -10.65
CA THR A 171 0.53 -6.41 -9.85
C THR A 171 -0.43 -5.52 -10.64
N ARG A 172 -1.69 -5.52 -10.21
CA ARG A 172 -2.69 -4.57 -10.71
C ARG A 172 -2.64 -3.31 -9.88
N TRP A 173 -2.87 -2.17 -10.52
CA TRP A 173 -2.76 -0.87 -9.87
C TRP A 173 -4.11 -0.31 -9.47
N PHE A 174 -4.17 0.31 -8.29
CA PHE A 174 -5.25 1.23 -7.96
C PHE A 174 -4.74 2.66 -8.20
N VAL A 175 -5.49 3.44 -8.97
CA VAL A 175 -5.13 4.80 -9.36
C VAL A 175 -6.30 5.72 -9.03
N ARG A 176 -5.99 6.89 -8.49
CA ARG A 176 -6.93 7.97 -8.28
C ARG A 176 -6.31 9.28 -8.74
N ASN A 177 -7.08 10.01 -9.53
CA ASN A 177 -6.74 11.35 -10.01
C ASN A 177 -7.94 12.31 -9.91
N SER A 178 -8.96 11.92 -9.16
CA SER A 178 -10.12 12.75 -8.83
C SER A 178 -10.32 12.77 -7.31
N GLY A 179 -10.55 13.95 -6.77
CA GLY A 179 -10.61 14.19 -5.32
C GLY A 179 -9.24 14.21 -4.63
N TYR A 180 -8.32 13.30 -4.96
CA TYR A 180 -6.90 13.40 -4.56
C TYR A 180 -5.99 12.57 -5.48
N PRO A 181 -4.70 12.94 -5.60
CA PRO A 181 -3.66 12.12 -6.24
C PRO A 181 -3.34 10.88 -5.42
N GLY A 182 -3.42 9.71 -6.01
CA GLY A 182 -2.95 8.53 -5.33
C GLY A 182 -2.79 7.32 -6.23
N MET A 183 -1.79 6.50 -5.91
CA MET A 183 -1.57 5.24 -6.58
C MET A 183 -0.96 4.21 -5.63
N GLY A 184 -1.17 2.94 -5.95
CA GLY A 184 -0.49 1.84 -5.28
C GLY A 184 -0.96 0.48 -5.80
N PRO A 185 -0.23 -0.59 -5.45
CA PRO A 185 -0.65 -1.95 -5.76
C PRO A 185 -2.05 -2.26 -5.19
N ALA A 186 -2.81 -3.02 -5.95
CA ALA A 186 -4.17 -3.42 -5.63
C ALA A 186 -4.24 -4.93 -5.33
N LEU A 187 -3.48 -5.37 -4.32
CA LEU A 187 -3.37 -6.79 -3.94
C LEU A 187 -4.73 -7.44 -3.63
N CYS A 188 -5.75 -6.63 -3.32
CA CYS A 188 -7.09 -7.05 -2.91
C CYS A 188 -8.19 -6.68 -3.92
N MET A 189 -7.87 -6.52 -5.21
CA MET A 189 -8.85 -6.14 -6.25
C MET A 189 -9.70 -7.32 -6.79
N ARG A 190 -9.28 -8.58 -6.58
CA ARG A 190 -10.10 -9.78 -6.90
C ARG A 190 -10.76 -10.35 -5.64
N LYS A 191 -11.89 -11.05 -5.81
CA LYS A 191 -12.63 -11.73 -4.73
C LYS A 191 -11.65 -12.50 -3.84
N THR A 192 -11.60 -12.11 -2.56
CA THR A 192 -10.88 -12.73 -1.44
C THR A 192 -9.48 -13.29 -1.76
N THR A 193 -8.44 -12.57 -1.35
CA THR A 193 -7.12 -13.21 -1.25
C THR A 193 -7.06 -13.99 0.06
N PHE A 194 -7.15 -15.32 -0.05
CA PHE A 194 -6.76 -16.22 1.04
C PHE A 194 -5.23 -16.20 1.14
N CYS A 195 -4.72 -15.86 2.32
CA CYS A 195 -3.29 -15.73 2.55
C CYS A 195 -2.82 -16.88 3.45
N HIS A 196 -2.31 -17.96 2.85
CA HIS A 196 -1.33 -18.83 3.49
C HIS A 196 0.04 -18.44 2.91
N VAL A 197 0.72 -17.51 3.58
CA VAL A 197 2.09 -17.14 3.22
C VAL A 197 3.00 -17.81 4.24
N ILE A 198 3.57 -18.94 3.82
CA ILE A 198 4.79 -19.49 4.42
C ILE A 198 5.86 -19.20 3.39
N LEU A 199 6.76 -18.28 3.72
CA LEU A 199 8.01 -18.08 3.00
C LEU A 199 9.08 -18.62 3.94
N ASN A 200 9.81 -19.64 3.48
CA ASN A 200 10.95 -20.21 4.17
C ASN A 200 12.13 -19.23 4.14
#